data_AF-A0A829HC65-F1
#
_entry.id   AF-A0A829HC65-F1
#
_cell.length_a   1.000
_cell.length_b   1.000
_cell.length_c   1.000
_cell.angle_alpha   90.00
_cell.angle_beta   90.00
_cell.angle_gamma   90.00
#
_symmetry.space_group_name_H-M   'P 1'
#
loop_
_entity.id
_entity.type
_entity.pdbx_description
1 polymer ?
#
loop_
_entity_poly.entity_id
_entity_poly.type
_entity_poly.pdbx_seq_one_letter_code
_entity_poly.pdbx_strand_id
1 'polypeptide(L)'
;MNEVGFVIQQRPYPPEWIFAQDTPNFAPAPELWRWIKTIFLNPEHKLFNPDHAHRGSFYYPQIAVMWAKGGFQKQGRFVVGQTEKIMINAGGWKKERQEEQFYQWFNDLPDYLITIDATYAQHAIWPLLR
;
A
#
# COMPACT_ATOMS: atom_id res chain seq x y z
N MET A 1 -15.96 -13.61 32.90
CA MET A 1 -16.54 -13.89 31.57
C MET A 1 -15.58 -13.30 30.55
N ASN A 2 -14.97 -14.16 29.74
CA ASN A 2 -13.69 -13.91 29.08
C ASN A 2 -13.72 -12.71 28.12
N GLU A 3 -12.78 -11.80 28.39
CA GLU A 3 -12.26 -10.81 27.47
C GLU A 3 -11.64 -11.51 26.25
N VAL A 4 -12.07 -11.12 25.04
CA VAL A 4 -11.17 -11.03 23.90
C VAL A 4 -11.47 -9.70 23.24
N GLY A 5 -10.90 -8.64 23.81
CA GLY A 5 -10.78 -7.38 23.11
C GLY A 5 -9.96 -7.68 21.85
N PHE A 6 -10.62 -7.66 20.69
CA PHE A 6 -9.93 -7.71 19.40
C PHE A 6 -8.96 -6.53 19.37
N VAL A 7 -7.67 -6.80 19.55
CA VAL A 7 -6.63 -5.81 19.27
C VAL A 7 -6.63 -5.64 17.75
N ILE A 8 -7.42 -4.69 17.25
CA ILE A 8 -7.23 -4.21 15.88
C ILE A 8 -5.79 -3.69 15.86
N GLN A 9 -4.90 -4.44 15.20
CA GLN A 9 -3.52 -4.02 15.03
C GLN A 9 -3.56 -2.64 14.38
N GLN A 10 -3.03 -1.63 15.08
CA GLN A 10 -3.18 -0.24 14.70
C GLN A 10 -2.70 -0.07 13.26
N ARG A 11 -3.56 0.53 12.43
CA ARG A 11 -3.23 0.81 11.03
C ARG A 11 -1.89 1.56 10.97
N PRO A 12 -0.96 1.14 10.10
CA PRO A 12 0.27 1.89 9.89
C PRO A 12 0.01 3.29 9.31
N TYR A 13 0.80 4.25 9.79
CA TYR A 13 0.82 5.62 9.29
C TYR A 13 2.02 5.82 8.35
N PRO A 14 1.91 6.74 7.38
CA PRO A 14 3.05 7.09 6.54
C PRO A 14 4.19 7.67 7.38
N PRO A 15 5.46 7.47 6.96
CA PRO A 15 6.58 8.07 7.66
C PRO A 15 6.56 9.61 7.54
N GLU A 16 6.83 10.33 8.62
CA GLU A 16 6.75 11.81 8.66
C GLU A 16 7.60 12.50 7.57
N TRP A 17 8.76 11.93 7.27
CA TRP A 17 9.68 12.48 6.27
C TRP A 17 9.09 12.52 4.86
N ILE A 18 8.02 11.76 4.56
CA ILE A 18 7.40 11.79 3.23
C ILE A 18 6.87 13.19 2.89
N PHE A 19 6.52 13.98 3.91
CA PHE A 19 5.99 15.34 3.78
C PHE A 19 7.07 16.44 3.86
N ALA A 20 8.31 16.08 4.17
CA ALA A 20 9.38 17.05 4.46
C ALA A 20 9.89 17.81 3.22
N GLN A 21 9.67 17.28 2.02
CA GLN A 21 10.16 17.87 0.77
C GLN A 21 9.01 18.14 -0.20
N ASP A 22 9.18 19.15 -1.05
CA ASP A 22 8.23 19.44 -2.13
C ASP A 22 8.53 18.63 -3.39
N THR A 23 8.50 17.30 -3.24
CA THR A 23 8.58 16.33 -4.32
C THR A 23 7.35 15.42 -4.25
N PRO A 24 7.01 14.67 -5.33
CA PRO A 24 5.93 13.68 -5.28
C PRO A 24 6.12 12.59 -4.20
N ASN A 25 7.36 12.41 -3.73
CA ASN A 25 7.88 11.52 -2.68
C ASN A 25 7.12 10.20 -2.41
N PHE A 26 7.83 9.09 -2.56
CA PHE A 26 7.29 7.75 -2.36
C PHE A 26 8.08 7.02 -1.29
N ALA A 27 7.40 6.19 -0.50
CA ALA A 27 8.03 5.42 0.57
C ALA A 27 7.56 3.96 0.55
N PRO A 28 8.45 2.96 0.50
CA PRO A 28 8.04 1.56 0.66
C PRO A 28 7.34 1.37 2.02
N ALA A 29 6.28 0.55 2.03
CA ALA A 29 5.39 0.35 3.17
C ALA A 29 5.18 -1.15 3.48
N PRO A 30 6.24 -1.93 3.76
CA PRO A 30 6.11 -3.37 4.05
C PRO A 30 5.23 -3.65 5.28
N GLU A 31 5.17 -2.74 6.25
CA GLU A 31 4.26 -2.77 7.39
C GLU A 31 2.79 -2.69 6.96
N LEU A 32 2.47 -1.90 5.93
CA LEU A 32 1.11 -1.78 5.42
C LEU A 32 0.68 -3.06 4.71
N TRP A 33 1.59 -3.72 3.99
CA TRP A 33 1.30 -5.04 3.41
C TRP A 33 0.99 -6.10 4.48
N ARG A 34 1.77 -6.15 5.56
CA ARG A 34 1.53 -7.06 6.68
C ARG A 34 0.14 -6.81 7.29
N TRP A 35 -0.18 -5.55 7.55
CA TRP A 35 -1.48 -5.15 8.10
C TRP A 35 -2.65 -5.51 7.16
N ILE A 36 -2.54 -5.24 5.85
CA ILE A 36 -3.55 -5.60 4.86
C ILE A 36 -3.83 -7.11 4.88
N LYS A 37 -2.78 -7.94 4.91
CA LYS A 37 -2.92 -9.40 5.00
C LYS A 37 -3.66 -9.83 6.25
N THR A 38 -3.32 -9.27 7.40
CA THR A 38 -3.92 -9.63 8.69
C THR A 38 -5.39 -9.23 8.79
N ILE A 39 -5.80 -8.13 8.15
CA ILE A 39 -7.14 -7.53 8.33
C ILE A 39 -8.11 -7.87 7.20
N PHE A 40 -7.68 -7.77 5.94
CA PHE A 40 -8.57 -7.86 4.78
C PHE A 40 -8.45 -9.19 4.03
N LEU A 41 -7.33 -9.89 4.19
CA LEU A 41 -7.06 -11.18 3.52
C LEU A 41 -7.10 -12.37 4.48
N ASN A 42 -7.37 -12.15 5.75
CA ASN A 42 -7.56 -13.20 6.75
C ASN A 42 -9.05 -13.59 6.80
N PRO A 43 -9.43 -14.83 6.40
CA PRO A 43 -10.82 -15.29 6.41
C PRO A 43 -11.52 -15.23 7.77
N GLU A 44 -10.76 -15.24 8.86
CA GLU A 44 -11.28 -15.18 10.23
C GLU A 44 -11.53 -13.75 10.71
N HIS A 45 -11.08 -12.74 9.96
CA HIS A 45 -11.22 -11.34 10.34
C HIS A 45 -12.54 -10.75 9.85
N LYS A 46 -13.20 -9.92 10.67
CA LYS A 46 -14.52 -9.33 10.36
C LYS A 46 -14.55 -8.50 9.06
N LEU A 47 -13.41 -7.95 8.68
CA LEU A 47 -13.24 -7.14 7.45
C LEU A 47 -12.68 -7.96 6.28
N PHE A 48 -12.66 -9.29 6.39
CA PHE A 48 -12.29 -10.15 5.29
C PHE A 48 -13.15 -9.85 4.07
N ASN A 49 -12.49 -9.65 2.93
CA ASN A 49 -13.18 -9.52 1.66
C ASN A 49 -12.94 -10.79 0.82
N PRO A 50 -13.96 -11.65 0.63
CA PRO A 50 -13.81 -12.88 -0.14
C PRO A 50 -13.44 -12.62 -1.61
N ASP A 51 -13.81 -11.48 -2.18
CA ASP A 51 -13.40 -11.09 -3.54
C ASP A 51 -11.88 -10.92 -3.65
N HIS A 52 -11.20 -10.67 -2.54
CA HIS A 52 -9.75 -10.52 -2.46
C HIS A 52 -9.02 -11.79 -2.00
N ALA A 53 -9.73 -12.91 -1.77
CA ALA A 53 -9.11 -14.18 -1.35
C ALA A 53 -8.04 -14.67 -2.33
N HIS A 54 -8.23 -14.45 -3.64
CA HIS A 54 -7.23 -14.79 -4.67
C HIS A 54 -5.90 -14.03 -4.51
N ARG A 55 -5.90 -12.91 -3.79
CA ARG A 55 -4.69 -12.12 -3.49
C ARG A 55 -3.95 -12.62 -2.25
N GLY A 56 -4.56 -13.49 -1.45
CA GLY A 56 -3.95 -14.12 -0.27
C GLY A 56 -2.79 -15.06 -0.62
N SER A 57 -2.74 -15.55 -1.85
CA SER A 57 -1.65 -16.40 -2.34
C SER A 57 -0.37 -15.63 -2.73
N PHE A 58 -0.43 -14.31 -2.85
CA PHE A 58 0.75 -13.50 -3.16
C PHE A 58 1.63 -13.34 -1.92
N TYR A 59 2.92 -13.62 -2.09
CA TYR A 59 3.93 -13.38 -1.06
C TYR A 59 4.64 -12.06 -1.33
N TYR A 60 5.16 -11.42 -0.29
CA TYR A 60 6.13 -10.35 -0.52
C TYR A 60 7.39 -10.99 -1.13
N PRO A 61 7.98 -10.43 -2.21
CA PRO A 61 7.66 -9.16 -2.84
C PRO A 61 6.81 -9.23 -4.13
N GLN A 62 6.20 -10.38 -4.48
CA GLN A 62 5.30 -10.50 -5.66
C GLN A 62 4.25 -9.39 -5.72
N ILE A 63 3.77 -8.97 -4.54
CA ILE A 63 3.02 -7.73 -4.36
C ILE A 63 3.73 -6.86 -3.32
N ALA A 64 3.99 -5.62 -3.69
CA ALA A 64 4.58 -4.62 -2.82
C ALA A 64 3.57 -3.49 -2.53
N VAL A 65 3.82 -2.77 -1.44
CA VAL A 65 2.98 -1.65 -1.02
C VAL A 65 3.87 -0.45 -0.75
N MET A 66 3.43 0.74 -1.16
CA MET A 66 4.09 2.01 -0.88
C MET A 66 3.11 3.13 -0.58
N TRP A 67 3.63 4.14 0.11
CA TRP A 67 3.01 5.44 0.27
C TRP A 67 3.40 6.36 -0.89
N ALA A 68 2.46 7.19 -1.33
CA ALA A 68 2.70 8.39 -2.12
C ALA A 68 2.36 9.61 -1.26
N LYS A 69 3.15 10.70 -1.34
CA LYS A 69 2.87 11.93 -0.57
C LYS A 69 1.41 12.38 -0.70
N GLY A 70 0.84 12.30 -1.90
CA GLY A 70 -0.55 12.61 -2.18
C GLY A 70 -1.14 11.76 -3.30
N GLY A 71 -2.46 11.73 -3.38
CA GLY A 71 -3.22 11.12 -4.46
C GLY A 71 -3.16 11.93 -5.76
N PHE A 72 -3.85 11.45 -6.78
CA PHE A 72 -3.85 12.09 -8.10
C PHE A 72 -5.23 12.06 -8.76
N GLN A 73 -5.44 12.91 -9.77
CA GLN A 73 -6.68 12.95 -10.55
C GLN A 73 -6.60 11.97 -11.73
N LYS A 74 -7.65 11.17 -11.91
CA LYS A 74 -7.80 10.25 -13.04
C LYS A 74 -9.26 10.22 -13.49
N GLN A 75 -9.51 10.57 -14.75
CA GLN A 75 -10.85 10.57 -15.34
C GLN A 75 -11.90 11.33 -14.48
N GLY A 76 -11.54 12.51 -13.98
CA GLY A 76 -12.41 13.35 -13.15
C GLY A 76 -12.64 12.86 -11.71
N ARG A 77 -11.89 11.84 -11.26
CA ARG A 77 -11.94 11.32 -9.88
C ARG A 77 -10.59 11.48 -9.20
N PHE A 78 -10.64 11.82 -7.90
CA PHE A 78 -9.45 11.80 -7.06
C PHE A 78 -9.18 10.38 -6.56
N VAL A 79 -7.96 9.88 -6.81
CA VAL A 79 -7.53 8.52 -6.49
C VAL A 79 -6.63 8.57 -5.24
N VAL A 80 -7.12 7.99 -4.14
CA VAL A 80 -6.40 7.88 -2.85
C VAL A 80 -5.68 6.54 -2.66
N GLY A 81 -5.87 5.61 -3.60
CA GLY A 81 -5.22 4.31 -3.59
C GLY A 81 -5.40 3.58 -4.92
N GLN A 82 -4.37 2.88 -5.37
CA GLN A 82 -4.40 2.10 -6.61
C GLN A 82 -3.63 0.79 -6.42
N THR A 83 -4.12 -0.28 -7.05
CA THR A 83 -3.37 -1.53 -7.25
C THR A 83 -3.18 -1.74 -8.74
N GLU A 84 -1.95 -2.02 -9.16
CA GLU A 84 -1.60 -2.20 -10.56
C GLU A 84 -0.56 -3.30 -10.76
N LYS A 85 -0.55 -3.90 -11.95
CA LYS A 85 0.57 -4.73 -12.39
C LYS A 85 1.69 -3.82 -12.87
N ILE A 86 2.92 -4.06 -12.41
CA ILE A 86 4.07 -3.26 -12.84
C ILE A 86 4.33 -3.54 -14.33
N MET A 87 4.35 -2.46 -15.13
CA MET A 87 4.61 -2.50 -16.56
C MET A 87 5.61 -1.39 -16.91
N ILE A 88 6.88 -1.74 -17.10
CA ILE A 88 7.92 -0.78 -17.48
C ILE A 88 7.97 -0.66 -19.01
N ASN A 89 7.17 0.27 -19.55
CA ASN A 89 7.09 0.54 -20.99
C ASN A 89 8.20 1.50 -21.45
N ALA A 90 9.45 1.15 -21.18
CA ALA A 90 10.65 1.92 -21.54
C ALA A 90 11.83 1.00 -21.88
N GLY A 91 12.85 1.53 -22.55
CA GLY A 91 14.10 0.83 -22.87
C GLY A 91 15.35 1.57 -22.37
N GLY A 92 16.50 0.88 -22.41
CA GLY A 92 17.81 1.39 -22.00
C GLY A 92 17.80 1.99 -20.59
N TRP A 93 18.53 3.09 -20.39
CA TRP A 93 18.67 3.76 -19.10
C TRP A 93 17.36 4.25 -18.45
N LYS A 94 16.27 4.39 -19.20
CA LYS A 94 14.96 4.72 -18.61
C LYS A 94 14.34 3.52 -17.91
N LYS A 95 14.54 2.33 -18.46
CA LYS A 95 14.10 1.07 -17.85
C LYS A 95 14.99 0.73 -16.66
N GLU A 96 16.30 0.73 -16.85
CA GLU A 96 17.27 0.35 -15.82
C GLU A 96 17.14 1.18 -14.54
N ARG A 97 16.96 2.51 -14.64
CA ARG A 97 16.76 3.36 -13.46
C ARG A 97 15.44 3.11 -12.73
N GLN A 98 14.38 2.71 -13.46
CA GLN A 98 13.11 2.36 -12.82
C GLN A 98 13.24 1.02 -12.08
N GLU A 99 13.88 0.03 -12.69
CA GLU A 99 14.15 -1.27 -12.06
C GLU A 99 15.05 -1.11 -10.82
N GLU A 100 16.14 -0.36 -10.92
CA GLU A 100 17.03 -0.04 -9.81
C GLU A 100 16.29 0.63 -8.65
N GLN A 101 15.37 1.56 -8.95
CA GLN A 101 14.55 2.19 -7.92
C GLN A 101 13.63 1.21 -7.20
N PHE A 102 13.06 0.22 -7.91
CA PHE A 102 12.28 -0.86 -7.30
C PHE A 102 13.15 -1.76 -6.41
N TYR A 103 14.34 -2.15 -6.87
CA TYR A 103 15.28 -2.92 -6.06
C TYR A 103 15.69 -2.16 -4.79
N GLN A 104 15.92 -0.86 -4.86
CA GLN A 104 16.25 -0.05 -3.67
C GLN A 104 15.09 0.04 -2.67
N TRP A 105 13.85 0.09 -3.15
CA TRP A 105 12.68 0.15 -2.27
C TRP A 105 12.25 -1.20 -1.72
N PHE A 106 12.32 -2.26 -2.51
CA PHE A 106 11.68 -3.54 -2.21
C PHE A 106 12.64 -4.72 -2.14
N ASN A 107 13.92 -4.51 -2.47
CA ASN A 107 14.95 -5.55 -2.63
C ASN A 107 14.58 -6.60 -3.70
N ASP A 108 13.65 -6.27 -4.60
CA ASP A 108 13.21 -7.09 -5.73
C ASP A 108 12.41 -6.22 -6.72
N LEU A 109 12.02 -6.78 -7.86
CA LEU A 109 11.08 -6.20 -8.82
C LEU A 109 9.69 -6.85 -8.64
N PRO A 110 8.71 -6.18 -7.98
CA PRO A 110 7.37 -6.73 -7.76
C PRO A 110 6.59 -6.97 -9.06
N ASP A 111 5.70 -7.96 -9.08
CA ASP A 111 4.73 -8.11 -10.17
C ASP A 111 3.60 -7.08 -10.04
N TYR A 112 3.21 -6.78 -8.80
CA TYR A 112 2.11 -5.88 -8.46
C TYR A 112 2.54 -4.83 -7.44
N LEU A 113 1.98 -3.63 -7.56
CA LEU A 113 2.19 -2.53 -6.64
C LEU A 113 0.85 -2.00 -6.14
N ILE A 114 0.76 -1.81 -4.82
CA ILE A 114 -0.29 -1.02 -4.19
C ILE A 114 0.31 0.31 -3.75
N THR A 115 -0.25 1.41 -4.24
CA THR A 115 0.17 2.77 -3.86
C THR A 115 -0.98 3.45 -3.12
N ILE A 116 -0.70 4.00 -1.94
CA ILE A 116 -1.70 4.64 -1.07
C ILE A 116 -1.32 6.09 -0.81
N ASP A 117 -2.30 6.99 -0.84
CA ASP A 117 -2.15 8.41 -0.50
C ASP A 117 -1.87 8.60 1.00
N ALA A 118 -0.67 9.09 1.31
CA ALA A 118 -0.20 9.39 2.65
C ALA A 118 -0.94 10.56 3.30
N THR A 119 -1.22 11.63 2.55
CA THR A 119 -1.96 12.80 3.05
C THR A 119 -3.36 12.37 3.47
N TYR A 120 -4.06 11.63 2.59
CA TYR A 120 -5.38 11.09 2.91
C TYR A 120 -5.31 10.14 4.11
N ALA A 121 -4.30 9.27 4.16
CA ALA A 121 -4.10 8.35 5.28
C ALA A 121 -3.90 9.04 6.63
N GLN A 122 -3.21 10.17 6.66
CA GLN A 122 -2.94 10.96 7.86
C GLN A 122 -4.20 11.66 8.39
N HIS A 123 -5.05 12.17 7.49
CA HIS A 123 -6.27 12.90 7.85
C HIS A 123 -7.52 12.01 7.98
N ALA A 124 -7.47 10.77 7.49
CA ALA A 124 -8.54 9.81 7.68
C ALA A 124 -8.67 9.43 9.16
N ILE A 125 -9.40 10.26 9.91
CA ILE A 125 -9.96 9.88 11.20
C ILE A 125 -10.94 8.75 10.90
N TRP A 126 -10.87 7.65 11.64
CA TRP A 126 -11.91 6.63 11.61
C TRP A 126 -12.82 6.78 12.84
N PRO A 127 -13.88 7.63 12.82
CA PRO A 127 -14.84 7.66 13.91
C PRO A 127 -16.21 7.07 13.54
N LEU A 128 -16.39 6.37 12.42
CA LEU A 128 -17.74 5.98 11.96
C LEU A 128 -17.82 4.62 11.22
N LEU A 129 -17.41 3.52 11.85
CA LEU A 129 -18.08 2.23 11.67
C LEU A 129 -18.43 1.66 13.06
N ARG A 130 -19.38 2.33 13.73
CA ARG A 130 -20.34 1.68 14.61
C ARG A 130 -21.62 1.47 13.84
#